data_AF-A0A537EH11-F1
#
_entry.id   AF-A0A537EH11-F1
#
_cell.length_a   1.000
_cell.length_b   1.000
_cell.length_c   1.000
_cell.angle_alpha   90.00
_cell.angle_beta   90.00
_cell.angle_gamma   90.00
#
_symmetry.space_group_name_H-M   'P 1'
#
loop_
_entity.id
_entity.type
_entity.pdbx_description
1 polymer ?
#
loop_
_entity_poly.entity_id
_entity_poly.type
_entity_poly.pdbx_seq_one_letter_code
_entity_poly.pdbx_strand_id
1 'polypeptide(L)' 'MLDKPKRKNPVLRTRLPTLPPAARSRVALGLTAAAALGRFELQQCRDCGTVQYPP' A
#
# COMPACT_ATOMS: atom_id res chain seq x y z
N MET A 1 0.48 21.31 -15.78
CA MET A 1 1.54 20.56 -16.49
C MET A 1 2.59 20.21 -15.46
N LEU A 2 2.98 18.94 -15.29
CA LEU A 2 3.91 18.53 -14.24
C LEU A 2 5.34 18.56 -14.77
N ASP A 3 6.20 19.34 -14.13
CA ASP A 3 7.61 19.43 -14.51
C ASP A 3 8.36 18.12 -14.26
N LYS A 4 9.28 17.81 -15.18
CA LYS A 4 10.08 16.59 -15.09
C LYS A 4 11.09 16.70 -13.95
N PRO A 5 11.22 15.67 -13.08
CA PRO A 5 12.20 15.70 -12.00
C PRO A 5 13.64 15.76 -12.55
N LYS A 6 14.51 16.44 -11.80
CA LYS A 6 15.95 16.56 -12.12
C LYS A 6 16.63 15.18 -12.07
N ARG A 7 17.65 14.99 -12.91
CA ARG A 7 18.45 13.75 -12.92
C ARG A 7 19.19 13.56 -11.59
N LYS A 8 19.20 12.33 -11.08
CA LYS A 8 19.90 11.95 -9.85
C LYS A 8 21.42 11.95 -10.09
N ASN A 9 22.21 12.40 -9.11
CA ASN A 9 23.66 12.24 -9.12
C ASN A 9 24.03 10.74 -8.89
N PRO A 10 24.77 10.08 -9.81
CA PRO A 10 25.09 8.67 -9.70
C PRO A 10 26.12 8.34 -8.61
N VAL A 11 26.92 9.32 -8.16
CA VAL A 11 27.91 9.13 -7.08
C VAL A 11 27.24 9.11 -5.70
N LEU A 12 26.10 9.79 -5.54
CA LEU A 12 25.39 9.85 -4.27
C LEU A 12 24.52 8.61 -4.05
N ARG A 13 24.56 8.08 -2.81
CA ARG A 13 23.71 6.98 -2.37
C ARG A 13 22.23 7.31 -2.59
N THR A 14 21.48 6.38 -3.18
CA THR A 14 20.03 6.48 -3.30
C THR A 14 19.41 6.41 -1.90
N ARG A 15 18.56 7.40 -1.55
CA ARG A 15 17.74 7.31 -0.35
C ARG A 15 16.80 6.12 -0.51
N LEU A 16 16.95 5.12 0.34
CA LEU A 16 16.00 4.01 0.40
C LEU A 16 14.72 4.53 1.08
N PRO A 17 13.53 4.26 0.53
CA PRO A 17 12.32 4.52 1.25
C PRO A 17 12.31 3.68 2.53
N THR A 18 11.80 4.25 3.62
CA THR A 18 11.41 3.45 4.78
C THR A 18 10.25 2.55 4.34
N LEU A 19 10.52 1.25 4.22
CA LEU A 19 9.49 0.28 3.89
C LEU A 19 8.53 0.14 5.09
N PRO A 20 7.22 -0.02 4.85
CA PRO A 20 6.31 -0.43 5.90
C PRO A 20 6.74 -1.80 6.46
N PRO A 21 6.40 -2.12 7.72
CA PRO A 21 6.68 -3.42 8.30
C PRO A 21 6.21 -4.56 7.40
N ALA A 22 7.05 -5.60 7.25
CA ALA A 22 6.71 -6.78 6.46
C ALA A 22 5.51 -7.55 7.04
N ALA A 23 5.33 -7.48 8.36
CA ALA A 23 4.18 -8.07 9.04
C ALA A 23 2.90 -7.32 8.64
N ARG A 24 2.02 -8.01 7.92
CA ARG A 24 0.67 -7.53 7.61
C ARG A 24 -0.20 -7.63 8.86
N SER A 25 -1.08 -6.65 9.07
CA SER A 25 -2.08 -6.72 10.12
C SER A 25 -2.99 -7.94 9.92
N ARG A 26 -3.62 -8.46 10.99
CA ARG A 26 -4.59 -9.57 10.87
C ARG A 26 -5.71 -9.26 9.86
N VAL A 27 -6.13 -8.00 9.77
CA VAL A 27 -7.17 -7.56 8.83
C VAL A 27 -6.68 -7.67 7.38
N ALA A 28 -5.41 -7.34 7.11
CA ALA A 28 -4.82 -7.49 5.77
C ALA A 28 -4.68 -8.97 5.34
N LEU A 29 -4.53 -9.92 6.28
CA LEU A 29 -4.58 -11.35 5.96
C LEU A 29 -5.97 -11.78 5.46
N GLY A 30 -7.04 -11.16 5.96
CA GLY A 30 -8.40 -11.40 5.45
C GLY A 30 -8.53 -11.10 3.96
N LEU A 31 -7.90 -10.01 3.49
CA LEU A 31 -7.87 -9.66 2.06
C LEU A 31 -7.17 -10.73 1.21
N THR A 32 -6.07 -11.30 1.72
CA THR A 32 -5.38 -12.39 1.01
C THR A 32 -6.22 -13.68 0.94
N ALA A 33 -6.98 -13.99 2.00
CA ALA A 33 -7.88 -15.13 2.00
C ALA A 33 -9.06 -14.93 1.03
N ALA A 34 -9.65 -13.73 0.98
CA ALA A 34 -10.70 -13.39 0.03
C ALA A 34 -10.22 -13.54 -1.43
N ALA A 35 -9.03 -13.02 -1.73
CA ALA A 35 -8.42 -13.14 -3.05
C ALA A 35 -8.19 -14.61 -3.46
N ALA A 36 -7.74 -15.46 -2.52
CA ALA A 36 -7.56 -16.89 -2.76
C ALA A 36 -8.88 -17.62 -3.08
N LEU A 37 -10.01 -17.08 -2.60
CA LEU A 37 -11.36 -17.58 -2.90
C LEU A 37 -11.97 -16.92 -4.16
N GLY A 38 -11.22 -16.07 -4.88
CA GLY A 38 -11.72 -15.34 -6.05
C GLY A 38 -12.73 -14.24 -5.71
N ARG A 39 -12.76 -13.78 -4.45
CA ARG A 39 -13.65 -12.70 -4.01
C ARG A 39 -12.88 -11.38 -3.94
N PHE A 40 -13.52 -10.32 -4.42
CA PHE A 40 -13.02 -8.97 -4.27
C PHE A 40 -13.65 -8.34 -3.01
N GLU A 41 -12.87 -8.31 -1.92
CA GLU A 41 -13.27 -7.70 -0.65
C GLU A 41 -12.35 -6.51 -0.34
N LEU A 42 -12.91 -5.43 0.21
CA LEU A 42 -12.16 -4.25 0.67
C LEU A 42 -12.49 -3.96 2.14
N GLN A 43 -11.55 -3.35 2.85
CA GLN A 43 -11.75 -2.93 4.24
C GLN A 43 -12.73 -1.75 4.29
N GLN A 44 -13.70 -1.83 5.21
CA GLN A 44 -14.67 -0.76 5.47
C GLN A 44 -14.62 -0.35 6.94
N CYS A 45 -14.64 0.97 7.20
CA CYS A 45 -14.76 1.50 8.55
C CYS A 45 -16.15 1.13 9.13
N ARG A 46 -16.18 0.57 10.34
CA ARG A 46 -17.43 0.17 10.99
C ARG A 46 -18.28 1.36 11.43
N ASP A 47 -17.65 2.50 11.72
CA ASP A 47 -18.35 3.68 12.25
C ASP A 47 -18.97 4.53 11.15
N CYS A 48 -18.30 4.66 10.00
CA CYS A 48 -18.74 5.55 8.92
C CYS A 48 -18.95 4.88 7.56
N GLY A 49 -18.74 3.57 7.44
CA GLY A 49 -18.94 2.84 6.18
C GLY A 49 -17.95 3.20 5.07
N THR A 50 -16.93 4.01 5.34
CA THR A 50 -15.95 4.42 4.32
C THR A 50 -15.04 3.26 3.94
N VAL A 51 -14.82 3.06 2.64
CA VAL A 51 -13.90 2.04 2.10
C VAL A 51 -12.47 2.56 2.12
N GLN A 52 -11.54 1.75 2.66
CA GLN A 52 -10.10 2.06 2.68
C GLN A 52 -9.42 1.50 1.44
N TYR A 53 -8.86 2.38 0.60
CA TYR A 53 -7.99 2.03 -0.52
C TYR A 53 -7.01 3.18 -0.81
N PRO A 54 -5.69 2.95 -0.88
CA PRO A 54 -4.97 1.67 -0.75
C PRO A 54 -4.92 1.17 0.71
N PRO A 55 -4.88 -0.16 0.94
CA PRO A 55 -4.73 -0.76 2.26
C PRO A 55 -3.27 -0.78 2.79
#